data_AF-A0A496Y1F6-F1
#
_entry.id   AF-A0A496Y1F6-F1
#
_cell.length_a   1.000
_cell.length_b   1.000
_cell.length_c   1.000
_cell.angle_alpha   90.00
_cell.angle_beta   90.00
_cell.angle_gamma   90.00
#
_symmetry.space_group_name_H-M   'P 1'
#
loop_
_entity.id
_entity.type
_entity.pdbx_description
1 polymer ?
#
loop_
_entity_poly.entity_id
_entity_poly.type
_entity_poly.pdbx_seq_one_letter_code
_entity_poly.pdbx_strand_id
1 'polypeptide(L)'
;MGHLTLSEQLVYRDRELSYREKLVYLLSQELDFHCHDSNYASHDFHAFPAKFPPQLPRKFILELTNPADLVLDPMMGSGTAVLEAYINGRHGVGVDIDPLALKIAKAKVNAIALNPHPRS
;
A
#
# COMPACT_ATOMS: atom_id res chain seq x y z
N MET A 1 -13.05 -20.57 13.25
CA MET A 1 -12.23 -19.35 13.13
C MET A 1 -12.71 -18.40 14.20
N GLY A 2 -11.87 -18.16 15.22
CA GLY A 2 -12.26 -17.37 16.40
C GLY A 2 -12.14 -15.88 16.09
N HIS A 3 -13.26 -15.16 16.13
CA HIS A 3 -13.22 -13.71 16.22
C HIS A 3 -12.63 -13.32 17.57
N LEU A 4 -11.59 -12.49 17.55
CA LEU A 4 -11.08 -11.84 18.76
C LEU A 4 -12.19 -10.95 19.34
N THR A 5 -12.35 -11.03 20.66
CA THR A 5 -13.31 -10.25 21.42
C THR A 5 -12.96 -8.75 21.38
N LEU A 6 -13.96 -7.87 21.51
CA LEU A 6 -13.76 -6.42 21.57
C LEU A 6 -12.74 -6.01 22.67
N SER A 7 -12.66 -6.78 23.75
CA SER A 7 -11.66 -6.64 24.81
C SER A 7 -10.23 -6.90 24.34
N GLU A 8 -10.01 -7.89 23.47
CA GLU A 8 -8.67 -8.19 22.92
C GLU A 8 -8.23 -7.11 21.92
N GLN A 9 -9.16 -6.53 21.15
CA GLN A 9 -8.87 -5.41 20.25
C GLN A 9 -8.47 -4.14 21.00
N LEU A 10 -9.09 -3.85 22.15
CA LEU A 10 -8.72 -2.70 23.00
C LEU A 10 -7.35 -2.88 23.68
N VAL A 11 -7.03 -4.09 24.17
CA VAL A 11 -5.71 -4.39 24.77
C VAL A 11 -4.57 -4.26 23.74
N TYR A 12 -4.84 -4.59 22.47
CA TYR A 12 -3.87 -4.42 21.38
C TYR A 12 -3.57 -2.95 21.08
N ARG A 13 -4.53 -2.05 21.33
CA ARG A 13 -4.42 -0.62 21.00
C ARG A 13 -3.52 0.17 21.95
N ASP A 14 -3.35 -0.29 23.20
CA ASP A 14 -2.60 0.41 24.26
C ASP A 14 -1.19 -0.16 24.52
N ARG A 15 -0.76 -1.22 23.81
CA ARG A 15 0.60 -1.78 23.93
C ARG A 15 1.49 -1.32 22.76
N GLU A 16 2.75 -1.02 23.06
CA GLU A 16 3.78 -0.98 22.02
C GLU A 16 4.00 -2.41 21.48
N LEU A 17 3.38 -2.69 20.35
CA LEU A 17 3.51 -3.97 19.67
C LEU A 17 4.82 -4.03 18.89
N SER A 18 5.49 -5.18 18.95
CA SER A 18 6.59 -5.47 18.04
C SER A 18 6.11 -5.50 16.59
N TYR A 19 7.03 -5.30 15.65
CA TYR A 19 6.72 -5.33 14.22
C TYR A 19 6.03 -6.64 13.79
N ARG A 20 6.48 -7.77 14.33
CA ARG A 20 5.91 -9.09 14.05
C ARG A 20 4.47 -9.20 14.53
N GLU A 21 4.16 -8.66 15.70
CA GLU A 21 2.81 -8.65 16.26
C GLU A 21 1.87 -7.78 15.42
N LYS A 22 2.31 -6.57 15.04
CA LYS A 22 1.57 -5.71 14.11
C LYS A 22 1.26 -6.42 12.79
N LEU A 23 2.24 -7.13 12.23
CA LEU A 23 2.07 -7.88 10.99
C LEU A 23 1.08 -9.04 11.14
N VAL A 24 1.20 -9.85 12.19
CA VAL A 24 0.27 -10.97 12.46
C VAL A 24 -1.15 -10.43 12.63
N TYR A 25 -1.31 -9.32 13.37
CA TYR A 25 -2.59 -8.67 13.55
C TYR A 25 -3.19 -8.19 12.22
N LEU A 26 -2.42 -7.50 11.38
CA LEU A 26 -2.86 -7.05 10.05
C LEU A 26 -3.32 -8.22 9.17
N LEU A 27 -2.56 -9.30 9.16
CA LEU A 27 -2.88 -10.51 8.37
C LEU A 27 -4.11 -11.25 8.91
N SER A 28 -4.48 -11.03 10.17
CA SER A 28 -5.69 -11.61 10.77
C SER A 28 -6.97 -10.84 10.45
N GLN A 29 -6.87 -9.64 9.88
CA GLN A 29 -8.03 -8.83 9.52
C GLN A 29 -8.63 -9.28 8.18
N GLU A 30 -9.85 -8.81 7.89
CA GLU A 30 -10.42 -8.91 6.55
C GLU A 30 -9.63 -8.01 5.58
N LEU A 31 -9.05 -8.65 4.56
CA LEU A 31 -8.24 -8.03 3.50
C LEU A 31 -8.95 -8.09 2.13
N ASP A 32 -10.27 -8.29 2.16
CA ASP A 32 -11.11 -8.21 0.99
C ASP A 32 -11.47 -6.74 0.71
N PHE A 33 -11.08 -6.23 -0.47
CA PHE A 33 -11.40 -4.87 -0.92
C PHE A 33 -12.29 -4.88 -2.18
N HIS A 34 -13.06 -5.95 -2.42
CA HIS A 34 -13.91 -6.12 -3.60
C HIS A 34 -15.01 -5.03 -3.78
N CYS A 35 -15.20 -4.14 -2.81
CA CYS A 35 -16.30 -3.18 -2.76
C CYS A 35 -15.90 -1.68 -2.78
N HIS A 36 -14.63 -1.34 -3.03
CA HIS A 36 -14.19 0.07 -3.02
C HIS A 36 -13.71 0.55 -4.40
N ASP A 37 -14.33 1.64 -4.88
CA ASP A 37 -13.96 2.31 -6.13
C ASP A 37 -12.44 2.53 -6.19
N SER A 38 -11.79 1.83 -7.11
CA SER A 38 -10.34 1.93 -7.36
C SER A 38 -9.98 3.11 -8.27
N ASN A 39 -10.94 3.99 -8.54
CA ASN A 39 -10.87 5.04 -9.57
C ASN A 39 -10.34 6.39 -9.06
N TYR A 40 -9.87 6.48 -7.81
CA TYR A 40 -9.46 7.78 -7.24
C TYR A 40 -8.07 8.26 -7.72
N ALA A 41 -7.27 7.44 -8.40
CA ALA A 41 -5.90 7.80 -8.78
C ALA A 41 -5.48 7.29 -10.17
N SER A 42 -5.93 7.92 -11.26
CA SER A 42 -5.32 7.76 -12.61
C SER A 42 -5.08 6.30 -13.05
N HIS A 43 -6.05 5.40 -12.82
CA HIS A 43 -5.91 3.97 -13.06
C HIS A 43 -6.13 3.54 -14.54
N ASP A 44 -6.39 4.47 -15.46
CA ASP A 44 -6.79 4.17 -16.85
C ASP A 44 -5.66 3.93 -17.86
N PHE A 45 -4.39 3.92 -17.43
CA PHE A 45 -3.30 3.52 -18.33
C PHE A 45 -3.02 2.01 -18.19
N HIS A 46 -3.75 1.21 -18.98
CA HIS A 46 -3.64 -0.24 -19.15
C HIS A 46 -3.85 -1.09 -17.88
N ALA A 47 -4.87 -1.96 -17.93
CA ALA A 47 -5.10 -3.00 -16.93
C ALA A 47 -3.91 -3.98 -16.92
N PHE A 48 -2.97 -3.77 -15.99
CA PHE A 48 -1.95 -4.77 -15.70
C PHE A 48 -2.64 -5.96 -15.01
N PRO A 49 -2.50 -7.20 -15.53
CA PRO A 49 -3.09 -8.37 -14.90
C PRO A 49 -2.59 -8.51 -13.45
N ALA A 50 -3.46 -8.94 -12.53
CA ALA A 50 -3.15 -9.18 -11.11
C ALA A 50 -2.74 -7.95 -10.27
N LYS A 51 -3.37 -6.78 -10.51
CA LYS A 51 -3.19 -5.62 -9.64
C LYS A 51 -3.98 -5.81 -8.33
N PHE A 52 -3.29 -5.80 -7.20
CA PHE A 52 -3.96 -5.70 -5.90
C PHE A 52 -4.66 -4.33 -5.75
N PRO A 53 -5.80 -4.28 -5.04
CA PRO A 53 -6.51 -3.04 -4.76
C PRO A 53 -5.58 -2.08 -3.99
N PRO A 54 -5.44 -0.79 -4.38
CA PRO A 54 -4.52 0.16 -3.74
C PRO A 54 -4.70 0.32 -2.23
N GLN A 55 -5.89 0.03 -1.71
CA GLN A 55 -6.22 0.05 -0.31
C GLN A 55 -5.42 -0.98 0.50
N LEU A 56 -5.07 -2.12 -0.11
CA LEU A 56 -4.26 -3.16 0.51
C LEU A 56 -2.84 -2.65 0.86
N PRO A 57 -1.97 -2.28 -0.10
CA PRO A 57 -0.62 -1.80 0.21
C PRO A 57 -0.66 -0.54 1.09
N ARG A 58 -1.64 0.35 0.89
CA ARG A 58 -1.84 1.53 1.76
C ARG A 58 -1.97 1.15 3.23
N LYS A 59 -2.82 0.16 3.54
CA LYS A 59 -3.04 -0.31 4.92
C LYS A 59 -1.75 -0.82 5.55
N PHE A 60 -0.98 -1.64 4.84
CA PHE A 60 0.29 -2.16 5.35
C PHE A 60 1.34 -1.05 5.52
N ILE A 61 1.43 -0.11 4.59
CA ILE A 61 2.35 1.03 4.68
C ILE A 61 2.01 1.89 5.91
N LEU A 62 0.73 2.21 6.13
CA LEU A 62 0.33 3.06 7.25
C LEU A 62 0.62 2.44 8.61
N GLU A 63 0.45 1.12 8.73
CA GLU A 63 0.50 0.40 10.01
C GLU A 63 1.89 -0.15 10.34
N LEU A 64 2.75 -0.36 9.34
CA LEU A 64 4.07 -0.94 9.49
C LEU A 64 5.23 0.05 9.28
N THR A 65 4.96 1.28 8.83
CA THR A 65 6.01 2.27 8.56
C THR A 65 5.65 3.64 9.10
N ASN A 66 6.67 4.42 9.42
CA ASN A 66 6.53 5.83 9.79
C ASN A 66 6.67 6.73 8.55
N PRO A 67 6.20 7.99 8.62
CA PRO A 67 6.54 9.00 7.61
C PRO A 67 8.07 9.08 7.41
N ALA A 68 8.48 9.30 6.17
CA ALA A 68 9.87 9.27 5.71
C ALA A 68 10.59 7.90 5.76
N ASP A 69 9.95 6.81 6.17
CA ASP A 69 10.54 5.47 6.02
C ASP A 69 10.67 5.08 4.53
N LEU A 70 11.58 4.14 4.28
CA LEU A 70 11.79 3.52 2.97
C LEU A 70 10.89 2.29 2.80
N VAL A 71 10.12 2.24 1.72
CA VAL A 71 9.29 1.10 1.33
C VAL A 71 9.84 0.52 0.04
N LEU A 72 10.30 -0.74 0.09
CA LEU A 72 10.80 -1.48 -1.07
C LEU A 72 9.74 -2.47 -1.57
N ASP A 73 9.45 -2.41 -2.87
CA ASP A 73 8.69 -3.42 -3.59
C ASP A 73 9.57 -4.11 -4.64
N PRO A 74 10.06 -5.34 -4.39
CA PRO A 74 11.00 -6.03 -5.28
C PRO A 74 10.34 -6.64 -6.53
N MET A 75 9.00 -6.61 -6.63
CA MET A 75 8.22 -7.10 -7.77
C MET A 75 7.05 -6.16 -8.04
N MET A 76 7.38 -4.89 -8.31
CA MET A 76 6.42 -3.79 -8.19
C MET A 76 5.30 -3.76 -9.23
N GLY A 77 5.43 -4.50 -10.33
CA GLY A 77 4.53 -4.44 -11.47
C GLY A 77 4.30 -2.99 -11.91
N SER A 78 3.03 -2.60 -12.01
CA SER A 78 2.66 -1.21 -12.36
C SER A 78 2.96 -0.15 -11.29
N GLY A 79 3.65 -0.49 -10.20
CA GLY A 79 4.14 0.43 -9.17
C GLY A 79 3.10 0.90 -8.16
N THR A 80 2.05 0.13 -7.88
CA THR A 80 0.97 0.56 -6.96
C THR A 80 1.47 0.78 -5.53
N ALA A 81 2.25 -0.15 -4.96
CA ALA A 81 2.73 -0.02 -3.59
C ALA A 81 3.73 1.13 -3.42
N VAL A 82 4.64 1.30 -4.41
CA VAL A 82 5.56 2.43 -4.49
C VAL A 82 4.80 3.76 -4.51
N LEU A 83 3.71 3.82 -5.28
CA LEU A 83 2.89 5.01 -5.34
C LEU A 83 2.19 5.31 -4.01
N GLU A 84 1.54 4.31 -3.41
CA GLU A 84 0.89 4.50 -2.11
C GLU A 84 1.91 4.92 -1.04
N ALA A 85 3.14 4.39 -1.07
CA ALA A 85 4.20 4.83 -0.18
C ALA A 85 4.46 6.34 -0.35
N TYR A 86 4.65 6.78 -1.60
CA TYR A 86 4.88 8.19 -1.92
C TYR A 86 3.72 9.10 -1.48
N ILE A 87 2.48 8.74 -1.80
CA ILE A 87 1.29 9.53 -1.44
C ILE A 87 1.16 9.68 0.08
N ASN A 88 1.53 8.64 0.84
CA ASN A 88 1.49 8.66 2.30
C ASN A 88 2.80 9.19 2.92
N GLY A 89 3.66 9.87 2.17
CA GLY A 89 4.85 10.54 2.72
C GLY A 89 6.01 9.61 3.09
N ARG A 90 6.10 8.43 2.46
CA ARG A 90 7.26 7.52 2.54
C ARG A 90 8.10 7.63 1.26
N HIS A 91 9.33 7.14 1.32
CA HIS A 91 10.16 6.93 0.13
C HIS A 91 9.84 5.56 -0.47
N GLY A 92 9.21 5.52 -1.65
CA GLY A 92 8.95 4.28 -2.37
C GLY A 92 10.09 3.93 -3.33
N VAL A 93 10.58 2.70 -3.28
CA VAL A 93 11.52 2.12 -4.26
C VAL A 93 10.92 0.84 -4.80
N GLY A 94 10.90 0.70 -6.13
CA GLY A 94 10.36 -0.49 -6.77
C GLY A 94 11.29 -1.04 -7.83
N VAL A 95 11.35 -2.36 -7.90
CA VAL A 95 12.10 -3.12 -8.91
C VAL A 95 11.13 -4.07 -9.60
N ASP A 96 11.30 -4.22 -10.90
CA ASP A 96 10.59 -5.25 -11.67
C ASP A 96 11.50 -5.73 -12.81
N ILE A 97 11.39 -7.01 -13.16
CA ILE A 97 12.12 -7.60 -14.29
C ILE A 97 11.45 -7.26 -15.62
N ASP A 98 10.13 -7.02 -15.63
CA ASP A 98 9.38 -6.67 -16.83
C ASP A 98 9.62 -5.21 -17.23
N PRO A 99 10.25 -4.95 -18.39
CA PRO A 99 10.47 -3.58 -18.86
C PRO A 99 9.16 -2.80 -19.11
N LEU A 100 8.05 -3.48 -19.39
CA LEU A 100 6.74 -2.84 -19.56
C LEU A 100 6.21 -2.33 -18.23
N ALA A 101 6.31 -3.13 -17.16
CA ALA A 101 5.98 -2.72 -15.80
C ALA A 101 6.73 -1.44 -15.40
N LEU A 102 8.04 -1.38 -15.66
CA LEU A 102 8.86 -0.20 -15.41
C LEU A 102 8.38 1.04 -16.17
N LYS A 103 7.96 0.90 -17.44
CA LYS A 103 7.43 2.01 -18.25
C LYS A 103 6.10 2.54 -17.71
N ILE A 104 5.19 1.64 -17.32
CA ILE A 104 3.89 2.01 -16.76
C ILE A 104 4.07 2.70 -15.41
N ALA A 105 4.93 2.15 -14.54
CA ALA A 105 5.25 2.76 -13.25
C ALA A 105 5.80 4.19 -13.42
N LYS A 106 6.75 4.40 -14.36
CA LYS A 106 7.28 5.73 -14.67
C LYS A 106 6.20 6.70 -15.17
N ALA A 107 5.33 6.26 -16.08
CA ALA A 107 4.24 7.09 -16.58
C ALA A 107 3.29 7.52 -15.45
N LYS A 108 2.95 6.60 -14.55
CA LYS A 108 2.08 6.87 -13.39
C LYS A 108 2.71 7.86 -12.42
N VAL A 109 4.00 7.70 -12.09
CA VAL A 109 4.72 8.65 -11.22
C VAL A 109 4.80 10.04 -11.85
N ASN A 110 5.08 10.13 -13.16
CA ASN A 110 5.14 11.41 -13.87
C ASN A 110 3.79 12.15 -13.86
N ALA A 111 2.67 11.44 -14.02
CA ALA A 111 1.34 12.05 -13.94
C ALA A 111 1.08 12.72 -12.57
N ILE A 112 1.63 12.14 -11.50
CA ILE A 112 1.45 12.64 -10.13
C ILE A 112 2.45 13.75 -9.81
N ALA A 113 3.66 13.72 -10.37
CA ALA A 113 4.59 14.84 -10.27
C ALA A 113 4.03 16.11 -10.93
N LEU A 114 3.25 15.96 -12.01
CA LEU A 114 2.57 17.08 -12.69
C LEU A 114 1.37 17.62 -11.91
N ASN A 115 0.79 16.82 -11.00
CA ASN A 115 -0.33 17.24 -10.17
C ASN A 115 -0.16 16.69 -8.75
N PRO A 116 0.77 17.27 -7.95
CA PRO A 116 1.14 16.71 -6.67
C PRO A 116 -0.05 16.75 -5.71
N HIS A 117 -0.41 15.59 -5.17
CA HIS A 117 -1.38 15.52 -4.08
C HIS A 117 -0.80 16.30 -2.88
N PRO A 118 -1.58 17.20 -2.23
CA PRO A 118 -1.11 17.88 -1.01
C PRO A 118 -0.66 16.83 0.01
N ARG A 119 0.59 16.96 0.48
CA ARG A 119 1.12 16.14 1.57
C ARG A 119 0.37 16.55 2.84
N SER A 120 -0.40 15.63 3.41
CA SER A 120 -1.14 15.82 4.68
C SER A 120 -0.20 16.05 5.84
#